data_AF-H2YVS7-F1
#
_entry.id   AF-H2YVS7-F1
#
_cell.length_a   1.000
_cell.length_b   1.000
_cell.length_c   1.000
_cell.angle_alpha   90.00
_cell.angle_beta   90.00
_cell.angle_gamma   90.00
#
_symmetry.space_group_name_H-M   'P 1'
#
loop_
_entity.id
_entity.type
_entity.pdbx_description
1 polymer ?
#
loop_
_entity_poly.entity_id
_entity_poly.type
_entity_poly.pdbx_seq_one_letter_code
_entity_poly.pdbx_strand_id
1 'polypeptide(L)'
;MNAENLISAAFTKQYGEKAKTLFPDTSLITDEAAKRQIESIKILSTANLDEQKQNQYNDLTAGMEATYSTATAQMPDGRLLPLDPDLTALMATSRDYNELKWAWKGWYEAAGRPSRESYEQFVALSNEASAADGFADTGEYWRSWYEMDGKLEETVDALWVELEPLYGQLHAYVRRKLYENYGPNFINLKAPIPAHLLGNMWAQQWGNIFSLVEPYQGKAGVDATPAMLEQNYDAMKMFKTSEEFFTSLGLDPMTNDFWAKTMFVKPPDRDVVC
;
A
#
# COMPACT_ATOMS: atom_id res chain seq x y z
N MET A 1 6.53 -8.81 -19.47
CA MET A 1 6.96 -8.62 -18.07
C MET A 1 8.39 -9.04 -17.81
N ASN A 2 8.76 -10.32 -17.57
CA ASN A 2 10.13 -10.62 -17.13
C ASN A 2 11.21 -10.23 -18.17
N ALA A 3 10.99 -10.50 -19.47
CA ALA A 3 11.93 -10.08 -20.52
C ALA A 3 12.08 -8.54 -20.65
N GLU A 4 11.00 -7.79 -20.45
CA GLU A 4 11.04 -6.31 -20.47
C GLU A 4 11.75 -5.77 -19.22
N ASN A 5 11.54 -6.40 -18.06
CA ASN A 5 12.24 -6.07 -16.81
C ASN A 5 13.75 -6.30 -16.95
N LEU A 6 14.16 -7.39 -17.60
CA LEU A 6 15.58 -7.65 -17.90
C LEU A 6 16.18 -6.63 -18.89
N ILE A 7 15.43 -6.23 -19.93
CA ILE A 7 15.88 -5.20 -20.87
C ILE A 7 16.06 -3.86 -20.15
N SER A 8 15.08 -3.48 -19.33
CA SER A 8 15.12 -2.26 -18.52
C SER A 8 16.30 -2.27 -17.56
N ALA A 9 16.50 -3.39 -16.84
CA ALA A 9 17.63 -3.55 -15.94
C ALA A 9 18.98 -3.51 -16.66
N ALA A 10 19.10 -4.16 -17.82
CA ALA A 10 20.32 -4.12 -18.62
C ALA A 10 20.65 -2.69 -19.09
N PHE A 11 19.63 -1.93 -19.49
CA PHE A 11 19.77 -0.51 -19.81
C PHE A 11 20.23 0.29 -18.59
N THR A 12 19.56 0.16 -17.45
CA THR A 12 19.93 0.84 -16.18
C THR A 12 21.37 0.51 -15.79
N LYS A 13 21.77 -0.77 -15.83
CA LYS A 13 23.14 -1.20 -15.54
C LYS A 13 24.14 -0.57 -16.49
N GLN A 14 23.89 -0.62 -17.79
CA GLN A 14 24.81 -0.08 -18.80
C GLN A 14 25.08 1.42 -18.60
N TYR A 15 24.02 2.22 -18.44
CA TYR A 15 24.17 3.66 -18.32
C TYR A 15 24.57 4.10 -16.92
N GLY A 16 24.16 3.38 -15.88
CA GLY A 16 24.59 3.61 -14.51
C GLY A 16 26.08 3.36 -14.32
N GLU A 17 26.61 2.23 -14.81
CA GLU A 17 28.06 1.96 -14.78
C GLU A 17 28.86 2.98 -15.60
N LYS A 18 28.33 3.38 -16.77
CA LYS A 18 28.93 4.43 -17.58
C LYS A 18 28.95 5.77 -16.83
N ALA A 19 27.89 6.12 -16.11
CA ALA A 19 27.85 7.33 -15.28
C ALA A 19 28.83 7.25 -14.10
N LYS A 20 28.91 6.10 -13.40
CA LYS A 20 29.90 5.85 -12.34
C LYS A 20 31.34 6.05 -12.86
N THR A 21 31.62 5.60 -14.08
CA THR A 21 32.95 5.71 -14.73
C THR A 21 33.27 7.12 -15.21
N LEU A 22 32.32 7.78 -15.89
CA LEU A 22 32.55 9.12 -16.47
C LEU A 22 32.52 10.24 -15.43
N PHE A 23 31.76 10.05 -14.35
CA PHE A 23 31.56 11.02 -13.28
C PHE A 23 31.87 10.40 -11.92
N PRO A 24 33.15 10.02 -11.66
CA PRO A 24 33.55 9.44 -10.39
C PRO A 24 33.33 10.41 -9.22
N ASP A 25 33.57 11.70 -9.45
CA ASP A 25 33.32 12.80 -8.51
C ASP A 25 32.30 13.78 -9.10
N THR A 26 31.06 13.74 -8.60
CA THR A 26 29.97 14.61 -9.04
C THR A 26 30.06 16.01 -8.45
N SER A 27 30.93 16.26 -7.45
CA SER A 27 31.14 17.60 -6.89
C SER A 27 31.76 18.58 -7.90
N LEU A 28 32.36 18.06 -8.97
CA LEU A 28 32.93 18.83 -10.07
C LEU A 28 31.87 19.33 -11.07
N ILE A 29 30.64 18.83 -11.00
CA ILE A 29 29.53 19.25 -11.86
C ILE A 29 28.92 20.53 -11.27
N THR A 30 29.06 21.64 -11.98
CA THR A 30 28.58 22.96 -11.51
C THR A 30 27.09 23.20 -11.77
N ASP A 31 26.49 22.50 -12.74
CA ASP A 31 25.05 22.51 -12.98
C ASP A 31 24.38 21.55 -12.00
N GLU A 32 23.67 22.09 -11.00
CA GLU A 32 23.01 21.30 -9.95
C GLU A 32 21.94 20.34 -10.50
N ALA A 33 21.24 20.70 -11.58
CA ALA A 33 20.24 19.81 -12.17
C ALA A 33 20.93 18.62 -12.85
N ALA A 34 22.00 18.88 -13.61
CA ALA A 34 22.79 17.82 -14.23
C ALA A 34 23.45 16.94 -13.16
N LYS A 35 23.99 17.54 -12.09
CA LYS A 35 24.57 16.81 -10.96
C LYS A 35 23.56 15.85 -10.34
N ARG A 36 22.36 16.33 -9.99
CA ARG A 36 21.28 15.51 -9.43
C ARG A 36 20.89 14.36 -10.36
N GLN A 37 20.77 14.63 -11.66
CA GLN A 37 20.46 13.59 -12.65
C GLN A 37 21.54 12.51 -12.72
N ILE A 38 22.82 12.91 -12.74
CA ILE A 38 23.94 11.96 -12.77
C ILE A 38 24.01 11.15 -11.48
N GLU A 39 23.82 11.78 -10.32
CA GLU A 39 23.77 11.08 -9.02
C GLU A 39 22.64 10.05 -8.98
N SER A 40 21.47 10.37 -9.52
CA SER A 40 20.35 9.42 -9.65
C SER A 40 20.67 8.28 -10.62
N ILE A 41 21.24 8.56 -11.79
CA ILE A 41 21.60 7.53 -12.80
C ILE A 41 22.66 6.55 -12.24
N LYS A 42 23.54 7.02 -11.34
CA LYS A 42 24.55 6.18 -10.68
C LYS A 42 23.93 5.15 -9.72
N ILE A 43 22.65 5.24 -9.36
CA ILE A 43 21.98 4.23 -8.54
C ILE A 43 21.35 3.17 -9.46
N LEU A 44 21.87 1.95 -9.40
CA LEU A 44 21.45 0.85 -10.25
C LEU A 44 20.29 0.04 -9.64
N SER A 45 20.14 0.09 -8.32
CA SER A 45 19.18 -0.70 -7.57
C SER A 45 19.29 -2.19 -7.93
N THR A 46 18.20 -2.88 -8.19
CA THR A 46 18.16 -4.31 -8.54
C THR A 46 18.95 -4.67 -9.80
N ALA A 47 19.38 -3.69 -10.62
CA ALA A 47 20.27 -3.90 -11.76
C ALA A 47 21.74 -4.22 -11.35
N ASN A 48 22.10 -4.00 -10.08
CA ASN A 48 23.39 -4.45 -9.54
C ASN A 48 23.52 -5.98 -9.52
N LEU A 49 22.39 -6.70 -9.36
CA LEU A 49 22.39 -8.16 -9.34
C LEU A 49 22.91 -8.73 -10.65
N ASP A 50 23.48 -9.94 -10.58
CA ASP A 50 23.72 -10.74 -11.79
C ASP A 50 22.38 -11.21 -12.40
N GLU A 51 22.42 -11.66 -13.65
CA GLU A 51 21.21 -12.04 -14.39
C GLU A 51 20.42 -13.16 -13.70
N GLN A 52 21.10 -14.12 -13.05
CA GLN A 52 20.43 -15.21 -12.34
C GLN A 52 19.67 -14.69 -11.12
N LYS A 53 20.33 -13.89 -10.28
CA LYS A 53 19.73 -13.28 -9.08
C LYS A 53 18.64 -12.28 -9.44
N GLN A 54 18.80 -11.56 -10.54
CA GLN A 54 17.78 -10.65 -11.04
C GLN A 54 16.53 -11.39 -11.50
N ASN A 55 16.69 -12.50 -12.23
CA ASN A 55 15.56 -13.38 -12.56
C ASN A 55 14.86 -13.91 -11.31
N GLN A 56 15.64 -14.39 -10.33
CA GLN A 56 15.09 -14.85 -9.06
C GLN A 56 14.33 -13.72 -8.33
N TYR A 57 14.87 -12.51 -8.28
CA TYR A 57 14.21 -11.35 -7.69
C TYR A 57 12.87 -11.06 -8.39
N ASN A 58 12.87 -11.00 -9.72
CA ASN A 58 11.67 -10.75 -10.50
C ASN A 58 10.61 -11.84 -10.31
N ASP A 59 11.01 -13.11 -10.30
CA ASP A 59 10.12 -14.24 -10.09
C ASP A 59 9.52 -14.25 -8.68
N LEU A 60 10.31 -13.90 -7.66
CA LEU A 60 9.84 -13.75 -6.28
C LEU A 60 8.81 -12.62 -6.15
N THR A 61 9.09 -11.44 -6.71
CA THR A 61 8.17 -10.30 -6.70
C THR A 61 6.87 -10.65 -7.42
N ALA A 62 6.94 -11.17 -8.65
CA ALA A 62 5.76 -11.55 -9.42
C ALA A 62 4.96 -12.67 -8.73
N GLY A 63 5.64 -13.63 -8.10
CA GLY A 63 5.00 -14.71 -7.35
C GLY A 63 4.24 -14.21 -6.12
N MET A 64 4.81 -13.25 -5.38
CA MET A 64 4.14 -12.63 -4.23
C MET A 64 2.95 -11.75 -4.67
N GLU A 65 3.09 -10.99 -5.74
CA GLU A 65 1.98 -10.20 -6.33
C GLU A 65 0.84 -11.10 -6.80
N ALA A 66 1.16 -12.20 -7.50
CA ALA A 66 0.18 -13.18 -7.93
C ALA A 66 -0.53 -13.80 -6.72
N THR A 67 0.23 -14.26 -5.71
CA THR A 67 -0.31 -14.83 -4.48
C THR A 67 -1.28 -13.87 -3.79
N TYR A 68 -0.92 -12.58 -3.68
CA TYR A 68 -1.79 -11.58 -3.09
C TYR A 68 -3.06 -11.37 -3.93
N SER A 69 -2.93 -11.15 -5.24
CA SER A 69 -4.07 -10.81 -6.11
C SER A 69 -5.09 -11.93 -6.31
N THR A 70 -4.66 -13.20 -6.24
CA THR A 70 -5.53 -14.36 -6.48
C THR A 70 -5.91 -15.11 -5.21
N ALA A 71 -5.39 -14.71 -4.04
CA ALA A 71 -5.71 -15.39 -2.79
C ALA A 71 -7.20 -15.29 -2.46
N THR A 72 -7.77 -16.41 -2.03
CA THR A 72 -9.16 -16.50 -1.57
C THR A 72 -9.21 -17.19 -0.22
N ALA A 73 -9.99 -16.64 0.72
CA ALA A 73 -10.33 -17.33 1.96
C ALA A 73 -11.48 -18.31 1.72
N GLN A 74 -11.34 -19.55 2.19
CA GLN A 74 -12.37 -20.58 2.04
C GLN A 74 -13.32 -20.60 3.24
N MET A 75 -14.61 -20.46 2.98
CA MET A 75 -15.69 -20.58 3.97
C MET A 75 -15.91 -22.05 4.37
N PRO A 76 -16.46 -22.33 5.56
CA PRO A 76 -16.84 -23.69 5.96
C PRO A 76 -17.81 -24.39 5.00
N ASP A 77 -18.60 -23.63 4.25
CA ASP A 77 -19.54 -24.11 3.24
C ASP A 77 -18.90 -24.36 1.85
N GLY A 78 -17.58 -24.13 1.72
CA GLY A 78 -16.80 -24.35 0.52
C GLY A 78 -16.69 -23.15 -0.42
N ARG A 79 -17.38 -22.04 -0.18
CA ARG A 79 -17.24 -20.81 -0.99
C ARG A 79 -15.83 -20.21 -0.85
N LEU A 80 -15.32 -19.62 -1.93
CA LEU A 80 -14.04 -18.92 -1.97
C LEU A 80 -14.30 -17.42 -2.06
N LEU A 81 -13.81 -16.65 -1.09
CA LEU A 81 -13.95 -15.20 -1.05
C LEU A 81 -12.61 -14.54 -1.36
N PRO A 82 -12.46 -13.82 -2.49
CA PRO A 82 -11.28 -13.00 -2.74
C PRO A 82 -11.21 -11.80 -1.80
N LEU A 83 -10.06 -11.12 -1.74
CA LEU A 83 -9.92 -9.88 -0.99
C LEU A 83 -10.96 -8.84 -1.43
N ASP A 84 -10.93 -8.49 -2.72
CA ASP A 84 -11.82 -7.50 -3.31
C ASP A 84 -12.78 -8.10 -4.34
N PRO A 85 -14.09 -7.84 -4.22
CA PRO A 85 -14.73 -6.98 -3.22
C PRO A 85 -15.12 -7.70 -1.91
N ASP A 86 -15.10 -9.03 -1.87
CA ASP A 86 -15.84 -9.82 -0.88
C ASP A 86 -15.33 -9.66 0.56
N LEU A 87 -14.07 -9.99 0.85
CA LEU A 87 -13.54 -9.87 2.21
C LEU A 87 -13.46 -8.40 2.66
N THR A 88 -13.15 -7.47 1.76
CA THR A 88 -13.16 -6.02 2.05
C THR A 88 -14.55 -5.56 2.46
N ALA A 89 -15.59 -5.94 1.73
CA ALA A 89 -16.97 -5.60 2.08
C ALA A 89 -17.40 -6.25 3.40
N LEU A 90 -17.04 -7.52 3.63
CA LEU A 90 -17.30 -8.24 4.88
C LEU A 90 -16.66 -7.51 6.07
N MET A 91 -15.36 -7.19 5.99
CA MET A 91 -14.63 -6.48 7.05
C MET A 91 -15.20 -5.08 7.32
N ALA A 92 -15.70 -4.38 6.30
CA ALA A 92 -16.30 -3.06 6.44
C ALA A 92 -17.68 -3.10 7.11
N THR A 93 -18.50 -4.08 6.77
CA THR A 93 -19.95 -4.06 7.07
C THR A 93 -20.36 -5.02 8.18
N SER A 94 -19.70 -6.18 8.33
CA SER A 94 -20.05 -7.14 9.37
C SER A 94 -19.81 -6.56 10.76
N ARG A 95 -20.61 -7.05 11.71
CA ARG A 95 -20.52 -6.76 13.15
C ARG A 95 -20.51 -8.04 13.97
N ASP A 96 -20.37 -9.20 13.32
CA ASP A 96 -20.19 -10.47 14.00
C ASP A 96 -18.70 -10.68 14.30
N TYR A 97 -18.37 -10.83 15.58
CA TYR A 97 -16.98 -11.00 16.02
C TYR A 97 -16.30 -12.21 15.37
N ASN A 98 -17.00 -13.34 15.29
CA ASN A 98 -16.42 -14.59 14.79
C ASN A 98 -16.28 -14.58 13.27
N GLU A 99 -17.23 -13.97 12.55
CA GLU A 99 -17.15 -13.78 11.10
C GLU A 99 -15.98 -12.86 10.73
N LEU A 100 -15.84 -11.72 11.40
CA LEU A 100 -14.70 -10.81 11.22
C LEU A 100 -13.36 -11.51 11.52
N LYS A 101 -13.30 -12.27 12.63
CA LYS A 101 -12.11 -13.04 12.99
C LYS A 101 -11.78 -14.12 11.96
N TRP A 102 -12.80 -14.80 11.43
CA TRP A 102 -12.64 -15.79 10.39
C TRP A 102 -12.07 -15.16 9.11
N ALA A 103 -12.66 -14.05 8.65
CA ALA A 103 -12.24 -13.36 7.44
C ALA A 103 -10.79 -12.85 7.55
N TRP A 104 -10.48 -12.18 8.66
CA TRP A 104 -9.13 -11.71 8.97
C TRP A 104 -8.13 -12.87 8.96
N LYS A 105 -8.41 -13.93 9.74
CA LYS A 105 -7.49 -15.08 9.83
C LYS A 105 -7.33 -15.79 8.49
N GLY A 106 -8.43 -16.01 7.78
CA GLY A 106 -8.45 -16.69 6.48
C GLY A 106 -7.62 -15.96 5.45
N TRP A 107 -7.67 -14.62 5.43
CA TRP A 107 -6.82 -13.81 4.56
C TRP A 107 -5.32 -13.99 4.85
N TYR A 108 -4.91 -13.91 6.12
CA TYR A 108 -3.50 -14.13 6.49
C TYR A 108 -3.03 -15.56 6.21
N GLU A 109 -3.90 -16.56 6.32
CA GLU A 109 -3.59 -17.94 5.97
C GLU A 109 -3.48 -18.16 4.45
N ALA A 110 -4.31 -17.49 3.65
CA ALA A 110 -4.34 -17.63 2.19
C ALA A 110 -3.25 -16.80 1.48
N ALA A 111 -3.04 -15.55 1.88
CA ALA A 111 -2.11 -14.63 1.22
C ALA A 111 -0.78 -14.47 1.98
N GLY A 112 -0.85 -14.33 3.30
CA GLY A 112 0.31 -14.01 4.13
C GLY A 112 1.26 -15.18 4.32
N ARG A 113 0.75 -16.34 4.77
CA ARG A 113 1.57 -17.52 5.08
C ARG A 113 2.36 -18.04 3.87
N PRO A 114 1.78 -18.19 2.66
CA PRO A 114 2.53 -18.68 1.50
C PRO A 114 3.63 -17.72 1.04
N SER A 115 3.46 -16.41 1.27
CA SER A 115 4.43 -15.39 0.85
C SER A 115 5.67 -15.31 1.74
N ARG A 116 5.69 -15.98 2.90
CA ARG A 116 6.76 -15.82 3.91
C ARG A 116 8.14 -16.16 3.36
N GLU A 117 8.31 -17.36 2.80
CA GLU A 117 9.63 -17.82 2.33
C GLU A 117 10.15 -16.96 1.18
N SER A 118 9.25 -16.60 0.26
CA SER A 118 9.57 -15.69 -0.84
C SER A 118 10.00 -14.32 -0.34
N TYR A 119 9.36 -13.79 0.71
CA TYR A 119 9.71 -12.50 1.30
C TYR A 119 11.10 -12.53 1.96
N GLU A 120 11.46 -13.61 2.65
CA GLU A 120 12.80 -13.79 3.25
C GLU A 120 13.90 -13.74 2.17
N GLN A 121 13.70 -14.43 1.04
CA GLN A 121 14.64 -14.41 -0.09
C GLN A 121 14.67 -13.05 -0.80
N PHE A 122 13.50 -12.43 -0.99
CA PHE A 122 13.36 -11.10 -1.59
C PHE A 122 14.17 -10.05 -0.81
N VAL A 123 14.07 -10.04 0.52
CA VAL A 123 14.81 -9.09 1.37
C VAL A 123 16.33 -9.27 1.21
N ALA A 124 16.81 -10.52 1.16
CA ALA A 124 18.23 -10.80 0.98
C ALA A 124 18.77 -10.25 -0.36
N LEU A 125 18.06 -10.51 -1.46
CA LEU A 125 18.44 -10.01 -2.79
C LEU A 125 18.33 -8.48 -2.89
N SER A 126 17.28 -7.90 -2.30
CA SER A 126 17.08 -6.44 -2.28
C SER A 126 18.21 -5.72 -1.53
N ASN A 127 18.64 -6.27 -0.39
CA ASN A 127 19.74 -5.72 0.39
C ASN A 127 21.09 -5.89 -0.32
N GLU A 128 21.33 -7.03 -0.98
CA GLU A 128 22.53 -7.21 -1.82
C GLU A 128 22.62 -6.14 -2.92
N ALA A 129 21.49 -5.89 -3.60
CA ALA A 129 21.42 -4.88 -4.66
C ALA A 129 21.68 -3.45 -4.13
N SER A 130 21.11 -3.11 -2.99
CA SER A 130 21.27 -1.77 -2.38
C SER A 130 22.69 -1.57 -1.83
N ALA A 131 23.30 -2.62 -1.28
CA ALA A 131 24.68 -2.60 -0.80
C ALA A 131 25.69 -2.32 -1.91
N ALA A 132 25.43 -2.82 -3.12
CA ALA A 132 26.28 -2.55 -4.30
C ALA A 132 26.23 -1.08 -4.76
N ASP A 133 25.22 -0.31 -4.36
CA ASP A 133 25.16 1.15 -4.56
C ASP A 133 25.66 1.95 -3.35
N GLY A 134 26.18 1.29 -2.31
CA GLY A 134 26.78 1.93 -1.15
C GLY A 134 25.83 2.22 0.01
N PHE A 135 24.59 1.71 -0.02
CA PHE A 135 23.67 1.76 1.12
C PHE A 135 23.89 0.57 2.07
N ALA A 136 23.62 0.73 3.36
CA ALA A 136 23.69 -0.34 4.35
C ALA A 136 22.61 -1.41 4.12
N ASP A 137 21.41 -0.99 3.69
CA ASP A 137 20.29 -1.86 3.37
C ASP A 137 19.28 -1.16 2.42
N THR A 138 18.26 -1.91 1.99
CA THR A 138 17.18 -1.37 1.14
C THR A 138 16.41 -0.24 1.84
N GLY A 139 16.29 -0.29 3.16
CA GLY A 139 15.60 0.74 3.93
C GLY A 139 16.33 2.07 3.87
N GLU A 140 17.66 2.09 4.00
CA GLU A 140 18.45 3.30 3.85
C GLU A 140 18.31 3.88 2.44
N TYR A 141 18.34 3.01 1.41
CA TYR A 141 18.05 3.44 0.04
C TYR A 141 16.68 4.13 -0.08
N TRP A 142 15.61 3.55 0.47
CA TRP A 142 14.28 4.19 0.43
C TRP A 142 14.22 5.51 1.21
N ARG A 143 14.87 5.59 2.36
CA ARG A 143 14.93 6.82 3.16
C ARG A 143 15.72 7.93 2.45
N SER A 144 16.69 7.57 1.60
CA SER A 144 17.50 8.53 0.83
C SER A 144 16.66 9.42 -0.10
N TRP A 145 15.48 8.96 -0.55
CA TRP A 145 14.60 9.71 -1.45
C TRP A 145 14.06 11.01 -0.83
N TYR A 146 14.07 11.11 0.49
CA TYR A 146 13.64 12.30 1.21
C TYR A 146 14.76 13.34 1.34
N GLU A 147 16.02 12.97 1.07
CA GLU A 147 17.17 13.88 1.08
C GLU A 147 17.29 14.68 2.41
N MET A 148 17.02 14.01 3.53
CA MET A 148 16.99 14.62 4.87
C MET A 148 18.27 14.36 5.69
N ASP A 149 19.38 14.01 5.06
CA ASP A 149 20.69 13.76 5.73
C ASP A 149 20.59 12.82 6.95
N GLY A 150 19.82 11.74 6.83
CA GLY A 150 19.62 10.76 7.91
C GLY A 150 18.63 11.18 9.01
N LYS A 151 18.00 12.35 8.93
CA LYS A 151 17.07 12.87 9.94
C LYS A 151 15.62 12.42 9.77
N LEU A 152 15.32 11.65 8.73
CA LEU A 152 13.96 11.22 8.44
C LEU A 152 13.36 10.43 9.61
N GLU A 153 14.12 9.49 10.19
CA GLU A 153 13.66 8.68 11.32
C GLU A 153 13.33 9.54 12.54
N GLU A 154 14.25 10.41 12.96
CA GLU A 154 14.03 11.36 14.07
C GLU A 154 12.81 12.25 13.84
N THR A 155 12.63 12.73 12.60
CA THR A 155 11.49 13.60 12.24
C THR A 155 10.17 12.85 12.34
N VAL A 156 10.10 11.62 11.81
CA VAL A 156 8.89 10.79 11.87
C VAL A 156 8.57 10.40 13.32
N ASP A 157 9.58 10.04 14.12
CA ASP A 157 9.41 9.72 15.54
C ASP A 157 8.89 10.93 16.35
N ALA A 158 9.42 12.13 16.08
CA ALA A 158 8.94 13.35 16.72
C ALA A 158 7.47 13.65 16.37
N LEU A 159 7.09 13.52 15.09
CA LEU A 159 5.71 13.68 14.65
C LEU A 159 4.77 12.64 15.28
N TRP A 160 5.23 11.40 15.46
CA TRP A 160 4.47 10.37 16.16
C TRP A 160 4.22 10.76 17.62
N VAL A 161 5.23 11.24 18.34
CA VAL A 161 5.08 11.70 19.74
C VAL A 161 4.08 12.86 19.84
N GLU A 162 4.04 13.76 18.87
CA GLU A 162 3.04 14.84 18.83
C GLU A 162 1.60 14.32 18.61
N LEU A 163 1.44 13.27 17.78
CA LEU A 163 0.15 12.65 17.48
C LEU A 163 -0.33 11.67 18.57
N GLU A 164 0.59 11.09 19.34
CA GLU A 164 0.32 10.04 20.32
C GLU A 164 -0.79 10.42 21.33
N PRO A 165 -0.84 11.63 21.93
CA PRO A 165 -1.91 11.98 22.85
C PRO A 165 -3.30 11.93 22.22
N LEU A 166 -3.44 12.42 20.98
CA LEU A 166 -4.69 12.37 20.24
C LEU A 166 -5.08 10.92 19.91
N TYR A 167 -4.13 10.14 19.41
CA TYR A 167 -4.34 8.73 19.10
C TYR A 167 -4.73 7.94 20.36
N GLY A 168 -4.10 8.20 21.50
CA GLY A 168 -4.40 7.56 22.77
C GLY A 168 -5.85 7.80 23.22
N GLN A 169 -6.36 9.04 23.08
CA GLN A 169 -7.76 9.37 23.38
C GLN A 169 -8.72 8.69 22.40
N LEU A 170 -8.43 8.76 21.09
CA LEU A 170 -9.22 8.09 20.05
C LEU A 170 -9.29 6.58 20.27
N HIS A 171 -8.14 5.94 20.47
CA HIS A 171 -8.03 4.50 20.75
C HIS A 171 -8.81 4.11 22.01
N ALA A 172 -8.69 4.86 23.11
CA ALA A 172 -9.43 4.58 24.33
C ALA A 172 -10.95 4.72 24.16
N TYR A 173 -11.39 5.76 23.45
CA TYR A 173 -12.80 6.00 23.12
C TYR A 173 -13.37 4.87 22.25
N VAL A 174 -12.69 4.53 21.16
CA VAL A 174 -13.08 3.44 20.25
C VAL A 174 -13.12 2.12 21.01
N ARG A 175 -12.11 1.80 21.83
CA ARG A 175 -12.09 0.59 22.66
C ARG A 175 -13.29 0.51 23.61
N ARG A 176 -13.70 1.63 24.23
CA ARG A 176 -14.91 1.69 25.07
C ARG A 176 -16.16 1.39 24.26
N LYS A 177 -16.30 1.99 23.07
CA LYS A 177 -17.44 1.77 22.18
C LYS A 177 -17.51 0.35 21.65
N LEU A 178 -16.38 -0.25 21.30
CA LEU A 178 -16.32 -1.66 20.93
C LEU A 178 -16.68 -2.57 22.13
N TYR A 179 -16.25 -2.23 23.34
CA TYR A 179 -16.66 -2.95 24.54
C TYR A 179 -18.18 -2.91 24.77
N GLU A 180 -18.83 -1.77 24.54
CA GLU A 180 -20.28 -1.63 24.64
C GLU A 180 -21.04 -2.50 23.62
N ASN A 181 -20.48 -2.69 22.42
CA ASN A 181 -21.11 -3.46 21.34
C ASN A 181 -20.81 -4.96 21.38
N TYR A 182 -19.54 -5.34 21.60
CA TYR A 182 -19.10 -6.75 21.59
C TYR A 182 -19.10 -7.38 23.00
N GLY A 183 -18.93 -6.57 24.05
CA GLY A 183 -18.94 -7.04 25.44
C GLY A 183 -17.58 -7.46 26.00
N PRO A 184 -17.55 -7.75 27.33
CA PRO A 184 -16.31 -7.99 28.09
C PRO A 184 -15.55 -9.26 27.73
N ASN A 185 -16.22 -10.24 27.10
CA ASN A 185 -15.57 -11.49 26.69
C ASN A 185 -14.63 -11.30 25.50
N PHE A 186 -14.83 -10.24 24.71
CA PHE A 186 -14.07 -9.96 23.50
C PHE A 186 -13.17 -8.73 23.63
N ILE A 187 -13.57 -7.75 24.43
CA ILE A 187 -12.83 -6.50 24.61
C ILE A 187 -12.42 -6.33 26.07
N ASN A 188 -11.12 -6.14 26.30
CA ASN A 188 -10.58 -5.73 27.59
C ASN A 188 -10.25 -4.23 27.54
N LEU A 189 -10.86 -3.44 28.43
CA LEU A 189 -10.70 -1.99 28.51
C LEU A 189 -9.28 -1.50 28.84
N LYS A 190 -8.37 -2.40 29.19
CA LYS A 190 -6.96 -2.12 29.49
C LYS A 190 -5.99 -2.82 28.53
N ALA A 191 -6.47 -3.58 27.54
CA ALA A 191 -5.65 -4.27 26.56
C ALA A 191 -5.75 -3.61 25.17
N PRO A 192 -4.87 -3.97 24.21
CA PRO A 192 -5.03 -3.57 22.81
C PRO A 192 -6.38 -4.02 22.21
N ILE A 193 -6.86 -3.31 21.21
CA ILE A 193 -8.07 -3.68 20.46
C ILE A 193 -7.76 -4.88 19.56
N PRO A 194 -8.62 -5.91 19.46
CA PRO A 194 -8.47 -6.96 18.47
C PRO A 194 -8.49 -6.40 17.03
N ALA A 195 -7.44 -6.68 16.25
CA ALA A 195 -7.20 -6.04 14.94
C ALA A 195 -8.33 -6.25 13.91
N HIS A 196 -9.09 -7.34 14.01
CA HIS A 196 -10.16 -7.68 13.07
C HIS A 196 -11.46 -6.88 13.28
N LEU A 197 -11.53 -5.97 14.27
CA LEU A 197 -12.76 -5.26 14.62
C LEU A 197 -12.83 -3.81 14.14
N LEU A 198 -11.85 -3.37 13.34
CA LEU A 198 -11.65 -1.96 13.01
C LEU A 198 -12.13 -1.59 11.61
N GLY A 199 -13.01 -2.41 11.01
CA GLY A 199 -13.70 -2.07 9.76
C GLY A 199 -12.84 -2.18 8.49
N ASN A 200 -11.63 -2.71 8.61
CA ASN A 200 -10.67 -2.85 7.52
C ASN A 200 -9.77 -4.06 7.80
N MET A 201 -9.34 -4.77 6.75
CA MET A 201 -8.53 -6.00 6.86
C MET A 201 -7.27 -5.83 7.72
N TRP A 202 -6.63 -4.66 7.67
CA TRP A 202 -5.37 -4.36 8.36
C TRP A 202 -5.53 -3.34 9.49
N ALA A 203 -6.76 -2.94 9.81
CA ALA A 203 -7.04 -1.88 10.78
C ALA A 203 -6.31 -0.54 10.51
N GLN A 204 -5.91 -0.27 9.26
CA GLN A 204 -5.14 0.93 8.91
C GLN A 204 -6.02 2.20 8.88
N GLN A 205 -7.34 2.03 8.82
CA GLN A 205 -8.34 3.09 8.83
C GLN A 205 -9.63 2.57 9.48
N TRP A 206 -10.28 3.40 10.32
CA TRP A 206 -11.40 2.97 11.17
C TRP A 206 -12.74 3.62 10.78
N GLY A 207 -12.83 4.25 9.60
CA GLY A 207 -14.03 4.95 9.15
C GLY A 207 -15.27 4.04 9.05
N ASN A 208 -15.07 2.78 8.64
CA ASN A 208 -16.16 1.82 8.44
C ASN A 208 -16.87 1.39 9.74
N ILE A 209 -16.28 1.66 10.92
CA ILE A 209 -16.93 1.42 12.22
C ILE A 209 -17.58 2.67 12.81
N PHE A 210 -17.70 3.77 12.05
CA PHE A 210 -18.30 5.01 12.53
C PHE A 210 -19.66 4.80 13.20
N SER A 211 -20.51 3.92 12.65
CA SER A 211 -21.81 3.57 13.23
C SER A 211 -21.75 2.99 14.64
N LEU A 212 -20.62 2.39 15.05
CA LEU A 212 -20.41 1.87 16.41
C LEU A 212 -19.88 2.93 17.37
N VAL A 213 -19.19 3.95 16.83
CA VAL A 213 -18.42 4.95 17.59
C VAL A 213 -18.97 6.35 17.43
N GLU A 214 -20.20 6.49 16.93
CA GLU A 214 -20.84 7.78 16.71
C GLU A 214 -20.92 8.57 18.03
N PRO A 215 -20.33 9.78 18.13
CA PRO A 215 -20.35 10.56 19.37
C PRO A 215 -21.75 11.01 19.77
N TYR A 216 -22.57 11.36 18.79
CA TYR A 216 -23.93 11.85 18.97
C TYR A 216 -24.88 11.07 18.06
N GLN A 217 -25.67 10.17 18.64
CA GLN A 217 -26.51 9.26 17.87
C GLN A 217 -27.46 9.99 16.90
N GLY A 218 -27.46 9.54 15.65
CA GLY A 218 -28.34 10.08 14.61
C GLY A 218 -27.98 11.50 14.16
N LYS A 219 -26.75 11.94 14.43
CA LYS A 219 -26.18 13.22 13.96
C LYS A 219 -24.97 13.02 13.05
N ALA A 220 -24.83 11.81 12.50
CA ALA A 220 -23.83 11.45 11.51
C ALA A 220 -23.77 12.44 10.33
N GLY A 221 -22.60 12.51 9.71
CA GLY A 221 -22.44 13.14 8.40
C GLY A 221 -23.32 12.45 7.34
N VAL A 222 -23.55 13.15 6.22
CA VAL A 222 -24.38 12.64 5.13
C VAL A 222 -23.65 11.49 4.43
N ASP A 223 -24.20 10.27 4.50
CA ASP A 223 -23.79 9.18 3.61
C ASP A 223 -24.32 9.49 2.19
N ALA A 224 -23.40 9.75 1.28
CA ALA A 224 -23.72 10.07 -0.10
C ALA A 224 -24.05 8.81 -0.92
N THR A 225 -23.75 7.60 -0.44
CA THR A 225 -23.87 6.35 -1.21
C THR A 225 -25.29 6.13 -1.76
N PRO A 226 -26.38 6.23 -0.96
CA PRO A 226 -27.73 6.05 -1.48
C PRO A 226 -28.09 7.08 -2.55
N ALA A 227 -27.68 8.34 -2.37
CA ALA A 227 -27.93 9.42 -3.33
C ALA A 227 -27.11 9.24 -4.63
N MET A 228 -25.88 8.73 -4.53
CA MET A 228 -25.05 8.39 -5.68
C MET A 228 -25.70 7.28 -6.52
N LEU A 229 -26.19 6.22 -5.87
CA LEU A 229 -26.91 5.13 -6.53
C LEU A 229 -28.20 5.62 -7.19
N GLU A 230 -29.01 6.42 -6.48
CA GLU A 230 -30.24 7.02 -7.01
C GLU A 230 -29.98 7.90 -8.25
N GLN A 231 -28.86 8.62 -8.25
CA GLN A 231 -28.44 9.49 -9.36
C GLN A 231 -27.61 8.75 -10.42
N ASN A 232 -27.53 7.42 -10.37
CA ASN A 232 -26.75 6.57 -11.27
C ASN A 232 -25.31 7.05 -11.44
N TYR A 233 -24.61 7.35 -10.34
CA TYR A 233 -23.17 7.58 -10.38
C TYR A 233 -22.45 6.28 -10.71
N ASP A 234 -21.75 6.27 -11.84
CA ASP A 234 -20.79 5.24 -12.21
C ASP A 234 -19.35 5.72 -11.96
N ALA A 235 -18.38 4.82 -12.15
CA ALA A 235 -16.96 5.16 -11.98
C ALA A 235 -16.55 6.34 -12.87
N MET A 236 -16.96 6.37 -14.14
CA MET A 236 -16.61 7.43 -15.06
C MET A 236 -17.08 8.80 -14.56
N LYS A 237 -18.34 8.89 -14.09
CA LYS A 237 -18.89 10.12 -13.52
C LYS A 237 -18.13 10.55 -12.27
N MET A 238 -17.75 9.61 -11.39
CA MET A 238 -16.92 9.92 -10.21
C MET A 238 -15.56 10.52 -10.60
N PHE A 239 -14.87 9.93 -11.59
CA PHE A 239 -13.59 10.46 -12.08
C PHE A 239 -13.76 11.82 -12.77
N LYS A 240 -14.85 12.03 -13.51
CA LYS A 240 -15.16 13.32 -14.15
C LYS A 240 -15.47 14.42 -13.12
N THR A 241 -16.22 14.10 -12.07
CA THR A 241 -16.45 15.03 -10.95
C THR A 241 -15.13 15.42 -10.26
N SER A 242 -14.16 14.51 -10.16
CA SER A 242 -12.81 14.82 -9.67
C SER A 242 -12.04 15.75 -10.62
N GLU A 243 -12.09 15.50 -11.94
CA GLU A 243 -11.50 16.41 -12.95
C GLU A 243 -12.13 17.81 -12.89
N GLU A 244 -13.45 17.91 -12.73
CA GLU A 244 -14.15 19.18 -12.56
C GLU A 244 -13.66 19.93 -11.32
N PHE A 245 -13.41 19.24 -10.21
CA PHE A 245 -12.85 19.85 -9.02
C PHE A 245 -11.45 20.42 -9.29
N PHE A 246 -10.52 19.65 -9.86
CA PHE A 246 -9.16 20.14 -10.12
C PHE A 246 -9.11 21.27 -11.15
N THR A 247 -9.91 21.18 -12.21
CA THR A 247 -10.01 22.24 -13.21
C THR A 247 -10.68 23.50 -12.67
N SER A 248 -11.60 23.38 -11.70
CA SER A 248 -12.16 24.54 -10.99
C SER A 248 -11.11 25.32 -10.17
N LEU A 249 -10.03 24.64 -9.77
CA LEU A 249 -8.86 25.26 -9.12
C LEU A 249 -7.84 25.84 -10.12
N GLY A 250 -8.12 25.73 -11.43
CA GLY A 250 -7.24 26.21 -12.50
C GLY A 250 -6.12 25.24 -12.89
N LEU A 251 -6.21 23.96 -12.49
CA LEU A 251 -5.28 22.93 -12.98
C LEU A 251 -5.71 22.41 -14.36
N ASP A 252 -4.76 21.81 -15.07
CA ASP A 252 -5.01 21.22 -16.38
C ASP A 252 -5.95 20.00 -16.29
N PRO A 253 -6.82 19.77 -17.30
CA PRO A 253 -7.64 18.58 -17.38
C PRO A 253 -6.80 17.34 -17.69
N MET A 254 -7.40 16.16 -17.53
CA MET A 254 -6.76 14.91 -17.91
C MET A 254 -6.64 14.80 -19.44
N THR A 255 -5.62 14.07 -19.90
CA THR A 255 -5.39 13.85 -21.34
C THR A 255 -6.40 12.88 -21.95
N ASN A 256 -6.55 12.92 -23.28
CA ASN A 256 -7.38 11.95 -24.00
C ASN A 256 -6.90 10.50 -23.78
N ASP A 257 -5.59 10.31 -23.71
CA ASP A 257 -4.98 8.99 -23.47
C ASP A 257 -5.32 8.45 -22.09
N PHE A 258 -5.39 9.30 -21.06
CA PHE A 258 -5.84 8.91 -19.73
C PHE A 258 -7.24 8.31 -19.77
N TRP A 259 -8.19 8.97 -20.44
CA TRP A 259 -9.56 8.48 -20.55
C TRP A 259 -9.69 7.22 -21.40
N ALA A 260 -8.85 7.06 -22.43
CA ALA A 260 -8.90 5.93 -23.34
C ALA A 260 -8.21 4.66 -22.81
N LYS A 261 -7.18 4.80 -21.97
CA LYS A 261 -6.30 3.68 -21.57
C LYS A 261 -6.41 3.26 -20.10
N THR A 262 -7.08 4.05 -19.25
CA THR A 262 -7.22 3.74 -17.82
C THR A 262 -8.28 2.65 -17.57
N MET A 263 -7.98 1.73 -16.66
CA MET A 263 -8.92 0.72 -16.17
C MET A 263 -9.71 1.28 -14.98
N PHE A 264 -10.87 1.89 -15.25
CA PHE A 264 -11.70 2.52 -14.21
C PHE A 264 -12.51 1.53 -13.35
N VAL A 265 -12.72 0.31 -13.85
CA VAL A 265 -13.54 -0.72 -13.21
C VAL A 265 -12.82 -2.06 -13.31
N LYS A 266 -12.94 -2.89 -12.27
CA LYS A 266 -12.39 -4.26 -12.27
C LYS A 266 -12.94 -5.06 -13.48
N PRO A 267 -12.07 -5.61 -14.33
CA PRO A 267 -12.50 -6.38 -15.49
C PRO A 267 -13.09 -7.73 -15.04
N PRO A 268 -14.16 -8.23 -15.69
CA PRO A 268 -14.79 -9.50 -15.32
C PRO A 268 -14.00 -10.73 -15.81
N ASP A 269 -13.06 -10.56 -16.74
CA ASP A 269 -12.38 -11.63 -17.47
C ASP A 269 -10.98 -11.95 -16.94
N ARG A 270 -10.47 -11.22 -15.95
CA ARG A 270 -9.13 -11.44 -15.38
C ARG A 270 -8.98 -10.92 -13.95
N ASP A 271 -8.09 -11.57 -13.21
CA ASP A 271 -7.63 -11.08 -11.92
C ASP A 271 -6.63 -9.94 -12.12
N VAL A 272 -6.78 -8.89 -11.32
CA VAL A 272 -5.92 -7.72 -11.31
C VAL A 272 -5.75 -7.26 -9.86
N VAL A 273 -4.59 -6.67 -9.56
CA VAL A 273 -4.42 -5.90 -8.32
C VAL A 273 -5.22 -4.61 -8.49
N CYS A 274 -6.32 -4.48 -7.74
CA CYS A 274 -7.19 -3.30 -7.72
C CYS A 274 -6.83 -2.36 -6.58
#